data_AF-A0A1I4CCD1-F1
#
_entry.id   AF-A0A1I4CCD1-F1
#
_cell.length_a   1.000
_cell.length_b   1.000
_cell.length_c   1.000
_cell.angle_alpha   90.00
_cell.angle_beta   90.00
_cell.angle_gamma   90.00
#
_symmetry.space_group_name_H-M   'P 1'
#
loop_
_entity.id
_entity.type
_entity.pdbx_description
1 polymer ?
#
loop_
_entity_poly.entity_id
_entity_poly.type
_entity_poly.pdbx_seq_one_letter_code
_entity_poly.pdbx_strand_id
1 'polypeptide(L)'
;MPSENKQTGAEPDDSTAEESAGTPENEVAEIVGRLAEPGDMEGAERRRLLGRLTTTLADGARKAKASGTGRGRWLADVFMAVAPRIPIRDLATLSEHHHGLTAEPLADDLARTASKATMTVGAIGGALAAAEFAAPPLLLSAPAQLVAETLVVAAIEVKLIAELHEVYGIAVPGTGSQRAVVYVTAWSRQRGVDPMSPGSVTVALGAATKTALRNRLMRTLGRHLTTLGPFLTGAVAGGVLNRAATRKLADIVRADLRAHRGIQVESHRNARIG
;
A
#
# COMPACT_ATOMS: atom_id res chain seq x y z
N MET A 1 -4.72 -10.34 65.67
CA MET A 1 -4.69 -11.20 64.47
C MET A 1 -4.72 -10.31 63.24
N PRO A 2 -3.58 -9.86 62.72
CA PRO A 2 -3.50 -9.13 61.45
C PRO A 2 -3.35 -10.12 60.29
N SER A 3 -4.23 -10.06 59.30
CA SER A 3 -4.13 -10.87 58.08
C SER A 3 -3.38 -10.08 57.01
N GLU A 4 -2.18 -10.58 56.67
CA GLU A 4 -1.37 -10.19 55.52
C GLU A 4 -2.13 -10.42 54.20
N ASN A 5 -2.22 -9.37 53.37
CA ASN A 5 -2.68 -9.47 51.99
C ASN A 5 -1.44 -9.65 51.10
N LYS A 6 -1.19 -10.88 50.66
CA LYS A 6 -0.07 -11.24 49.78
C LYS A 6 -0.38 -10.82 48.35
N GLN A 7 0.28 -9.75 47.91
CA GLN A 7 0.22 -9.24 46.54
C GLN A 7 1.12 -10.12 45.65
N THR A 8 0.51 -11.03 44.89
CA THR A 8 1.21 -11.79 43.84
C THR A 8 1.44 -10.86 42.66
N GLY A 9 2.70 -10.47 42.46
CA GLY A 9 3.14 -9.82 41.22
C GLY A 9 3.00 -10.81 40.07
N ALA A 10 2.13 -10.48 39.11
CA ALA A 10 2.13 -11.10 37.80
C ALA A 10 3.20 -10.39 36.96
N GLU A 11 4.28 -11.09 36.64
CA GLU A 11 5.19 -10.70 35.57
C GLU A 11 4.40 -10.67 34.24
N PRO A 12 4.64 -9.69 33.36
CA PRO A 12 4.02 -9.67 32.05
C PRO A 12 4.62 -10.81 31.20
N ASP A 13 3.71 -11.65 30.71
CA ASP A 13 3.95 -12.81 29.87
C ASP A 13 4.62 -12.42 28.53
N ASP A 14 5.88 -12.79 28.38
CA ASP A 14 6.74 -12.60 27.18
C ASP A 14 6.21 -13.37 25.95
N SER A 15 5.18 -14.20 26.14
CA SER A 15 4.55 -15.02 25.10
C SER A 15 3.81 -14.23 24.02
N THR A 16 3.37 -12.99 24.30
CA THR A 16 2.58 -12.18 23.37
C THR A 16 3.40 -11.53 22.25
N ALA A 17 4.71 -11.39 22.42
CA ALA A 17 5.60 -10.82 21.40
C ALA A 17 5.99 -11.85 20.33
N GLU A 18 6.20 -13.11 20.71
CA GLU A 18 6.57 -14.20 19.79
C GLU A 18 5.37 -14.71 18.98
N GLU A 19 4.15 -14.73 19.54
CA GLU A 19 2.94 -15.18 18.85
C GLU A 19 2.51 -14.23 17.70
N SER A 20 2.83 -12.93 17.84
CA SER A 20 2.60 -11.94 16.80
C SER A 20 3.48 -12.19 15.57
N ALA A 21 4.77 -12.52 15.74
CA ALA A 21 5.73 -12.65 14.65
C ALA A 21 5.41 -13.76 13.64
N GLY A 22 4.55 -14.73 14.00
CA GLY A 22 4.18 -15.88 13.17
C GLY A 22 2.81 -15.79 12.49
N THR A 23 2.06 -14.69 12.62
CA THR A 23 0.72 -14.61 12.01
C THR A 23 0.80 -14.46 10.48
N PRO A 24 -0.11 -15.10 9.70
CA PRO A 24 -0.13 -14.97 8.24
C PRO A 24 -0.23 -13.52 7.74
N GLU A 25 -0.87 -12.66 8.52
CA GLU A 25 -1.00 -11.22 8.22
C GLU A 25 0.33 -10.48 8.35
N ASN A 26 1.16 -10.85 9.33
CA ASN A 26 2.49 -10.29 9.51
C ASN A 26 3.46 -10.77 8.42
N GLU A 27 3.38 -12.03 8.00
CA GLU A 27 4.16 -12.53 6.86
C GLU A 27 3.77 -11.79 5.57
N VAL A 28 2.47 -11.63 5.30
CA VAL A 28 1.99 -10.86 4.13
C VAL A 28 2.54 -9.43 4.17
N ALA A 29 2.48 -8.79 5.33
CA ALA A 29 2.94 -7.43 5.48
C ALA A 29 4.46 -7.26 5.32
N GLU A 30 5.26 -8.20 5.82
CA GLU A 30 6.71 -8.24 5.62
C GLU A 30 7.05 -8.39 4.13
N ILE A 31 6.44 -9.37 3.45
CA ILE A 31 6.71 -9.63 2.03
C ILE A 31 6.30 -8.44 1.17
N VAL A 32 5.12 -7.85 1.41
CA VAL A 32 4.66 -6.68 0.65
C VAL A 32 5.56 -5.46 0.93
N GLY A 33 6.00 -5.26 2.18
CA GLY A 33 6.95 -4.20 2.54
C GLY A 33 8.26 -4.31 1.75
N ARG A 34 8.86 -5.50 1.71
CA ARG A 34 10.08 -5.77 0.91
C ARG A 34 9.86 -5.60 -0.59
N LEU A 35 8.71 -6.04 -1.11
CA LEU A 35 8.39 -5.90 -2.54
C LEU A 35 8.14 -4.46 -2.99
N ALA A 36 7.66 -3.60 -2.07
CA ALA A 36 7.40 -2.18 -2.29
C ALA A 36 8.66 -1.31 -2.17
N GLU A 37 9.77 -1.85 -1.67
CA GLU A 37 11.04 -1.13 -1.58
C GLU A 37 11.67 -0.89 -2.97
N PRO A 38 11.96 0.38 -3.33
CA PRO A 38 12.74 0.69 -4.52
C PRO A 38 14.18 0.24 -4.31
N GLY A 39 14.66 -0.63 -5.21
CA GLY A 39 16.03 -1.13 -5.28
C GLY A 39 16.16 -2.22 -6.35
N ASP A 40 17.40 -2.51 -6.76
CA ASP A 40 17.73 -3.64 -7.65
C ASP A 40 17.56 -4.96 -6.88
N MET A 41 16.30 -5.35 -6.69
CA MET A 41 15.97 -6.70 -6.28
C MET A 41 16.12 -7.62 -7.49
N GLU A 42 16.97 -8.63 -7.36
CA GLU A 42 17.12 -9.66 -8.39
C GLU A 42 15.76 -10.26 -8.77
N GLY A 43 15.55 -10.48 -10.07
CA GLY A 43 14.27 -11.00 -10.57
C GLY A 43 13.90 -12.36 -9.96
N ALA A 44 14.89 -13.18 -9.59
CA ALA A 44 14.67 -14.47 -8.92
C ALA A 44 14.10 -14.29 -7.50
N GLU A 45 14.70 -13.41 -6.69
CA GLU A 45 14.21 -13.12 -5.34
C GLU A 45 12.81 -12.51 -5.38
N ARG A 46 12.55 -11.60 -6.34
CA ARG A 46 11.22 -11.02 -6.53
C ARG A 46 10.16 -12.10 -6.84
N ARG A 47 10.46 -13.03 -7.75
CA ARG A 47 9.56 -14.16 -8.07
C ARG A 47 9.32 -15.06 -6.86
N ARG A 48 10.37 -15.34 -6.08
CA ARG A 48 10.27 -16.14 -4.86
C ARG A 48 9.36 -15.48 -3.83
N LEU A 49 9.54 -14.19 -3.57
CA LEU A 49 8.69 -13.42 -2.65
C LEU A 49 7.24 -13.38 -3.11
N LEU A 50 6.99 -13.13 -4.40
CA LEU A 50 5.64 -13.17 -4.97
C LEU A 50 4.98 -14.54 -4.87
N GLY A 51 5.73 -15.62 -5.09
CA GLY A 51 5.26 -17.00 -4.93
C GLY A 51 4.85 -17.29 -3.49
N ARG A 52 5.70 -16.92 -2.51
CA ARG A 52 5.37 -17.05 -1.08
C ARG A 52 4.11 -16.27 -0.71
N LEU A 53 4.04 -14.99 -1.11
CA LEU A 53 2.88 -14.13 -0.88
C LEU A 53 1.60 -14.74 -1.47
N THR A 54 1.68 -15.31 -2.69
CA THR A 54 0.57 -15.98 -3.35
C THR A 54 0.06 -17.17 -2.53
N THR A 55 0.96 -18.01 -2.01
CA THR A 55 0.61 -19.15 -1.15
C THR A 55 -0.06 -18.69 0.15
N THR A 56 0.55 -17.74 0.87
CA THR A 56 0.00 -17.22 2.13
C THR A 56 -1.39 -16.58 1.93
N LEU A 57 -1.59 -15.85 0.82
CA LEU A 57 -2.90 -15.28 0.48
C LEU A 57 -3.93 -16.33 0.09
N ALA A 58 -3.53 -17.41 -0.59
CA ALA A 58 -4.44 -18.51 -0.90
C ALA A 58 -4.96 -19.19 0.37
N ASP A 59 -4.08 -19.40 1.37
CA ASP A 59 -4.46 -19.91 2.68
C ASP A 59 -5.38 -18.95 3.43
N GLY A 60 -5.04 -17.66 3.47
CA GLY A 60 -5.88 -16.62 4.07
C GLY A 60 -7.27 -16.55 3.43
N ALA A 61 -7.35 -16.62 2.11
CA ALA A 61 -8.61 -16.60 1.38
C ALA A 61 -9.48 -17.85 1.66
N ARG A 62 -8.87 -19.03 1.79
CA ARG A 62 -9.58 -20.27 2.19
C ARG A 62 -10.17 -20.13 3.59
N LYS A 63 -9.39 -19.63 4.56
CA LYS A 63 -9.84 -19.39 5.94
C LYS A 63 -10.98 -18.36 5.99
N ALA A 64 -10.84 -17.24 5.27
CA ALA A 64 -11.87 -16.21 5.18
C ALA A 64 -13.17 -16.72 4.55
N LYS A 65 -13.08 -17.61 3.55
CA LYS A 65 -14.26 -18.26 2.97
C LYS A 65 -14.95 -19.16 3.99
N ALA A 66 -14.20 -19.95 4.75
CA ALA A 66 -14.74 -20.83 5.79
C ALA A 66 -15.44 -20.06 6.93
N SER A 67 -14.96 -18.87 7.26
CA SER A 67 -15.58 -17.99 8.26
C SER A 67 -16.73 -17.13 7.74
N GLY A 68 -17.07 -17.21 6.44
CA GLY A 68 -18.11 -16.40 5.83
C GLY A 68 -17.74 -14.93 5.59
N THR A 69 -16.46 -14.56 5.76
CA THR A 69 -16.00 -13.19 5.50
C THR A 69 -16.03 -12.90 3.99
N GLY A 70 -16.75 -11.86 3.59
CA GLY A 70 -16.80 -11.43 2.19
C GLY A 70 -15.40 -11.07 1.66
N ARG A 71 -15.06 -11.55 0.44
CA ARG A 71 -13.72 -11.41 -0.17
C ARG A 71 -13.16 -9.99 -0.14
N GLY A 72 -13.98 -8.98 -0.41
CA GLY A 72 -13.55 -7.58 -0.40
C GLY A 72 -13.29 -7.01 0.98
N ARG A 73 -13.99 -7.51 2.00
CA ARG A 73 -13.71 -7.14 3.39
C ARG A 73 -12.39 -7.74 3.83
N TRP A 74 -12.19 -9.05 3.60
CA TRP A 74 -10.93 -9.73 3.90
C TRP A 74 -9.74 -9.03 3.24
N LEU A 75 -9.83 -8.69 1.95
CA LEU A 75 -8.75 -8.01 1.24
C LEU A 75 -8.41 -6.64 1.83
N ALA A 76 -9.44 -5.87 2.22
CA ALA A 76 -9.24 -4.59 2.88
C ALA A 76 -8.58 -4.76 4.26
N ASP A 77 -9.01 -5.75 5.05
CA ASP A 77 -8.44 -6.04 6.36
C ASP A 77 -6.96 -6.46 6.25
N VAL A 78 -6.62 -7.32 5.28
CA VAL A 78 -5.22 -7.68 4.97
C VAL A 78 -4.40 -6.43 4.62
N PHE A 79 -4.88 -5.56 3.73
CA PHE A 79 -4.13 -4.37 3.35
C PHE A 79 -3.96 -3.37 4.50
N MET A 80 -4.93 -3.28 5.41
CA MET A 80 -4.79 -2.48 6.63
C MET A 80 -3.69 -3.00 7.56
N ALA A 81 -3.45 -4.31 7.61
CA ALA A 81 -2.33 -4.91 8.35
C ALA A 81 -0.96 -4.68 7.67
N VAL A 82 -0.95 -4.55 6.33
CA VAL A 82 0.23 -4.21 5.53
C VAL A 82 0.65 -2.77 5.73
N ALA A 83 -0.31 -1.83 5.73
CA ALA A 83 -0.03 -0.41 5.57
C ALA A 83 0.99 0.19 6.56
N PRO A 84 0.97 -0.12 7.88
CA PRO A 84 1.95 0.41 8.82
C PRO A 84 3.39 -0.06 8.58
N ARG A 85 3.61 -1.13 7.81
CA ARG A 85 4.92 -1.70 7.49
C ARG A 85 5.47 -1.23 6.16
N ILE A 86 4.73 -0.41 5.43
CA ILE A 86 5.23 0.21 4.20
C ILE A 86 6.36 1.17 4.61
N PRO A 87 7.60 0.98 4.11
CA PRO A 87 8.69 1.87 4.46
C PRO A 87 8.42 3.25 3.84
N ILE A 88 8.52 4.31 4.64
CA ILE A 88 8.40 5.70 4.17
C ILE A 88 9.74 6.39 4.43
N ARG A 89 10.36 6.93 3.38
CA ARG A 89 11.66 7.60 3.47
C ARG A 89 11.43 9.09 3.69
N ASP A 90 12.23 9.71 4.55
CA ASP A 90 12.21 11.16 4.75
C ASP A 90 12.86 11.89 3.57
N LEU A 91 12.70 13.22 3.52
CA LEU A 91 13.21 14.05 2.43
C LEU A 91 14.73 13.93 2.21
N ALA A 92 15.51 13.79 3.29
CA ALA A 92 16.96 13.67 3.20
C ALA A 92 17.34 12.35 2.51
N THR A 93 16.80 11.24 3.03
CA THR A 93 16.98 9.89 2.47
C THR A 93 16.50 9.82 1.02
N LEU A 94 15.37 10.45 0.70
CA LEU A 94 14.85 10.53 -0.68
C LEU A 94 15.81 11.28 -1.60
N SER A 95 16.28 12.46 -1.20
CA SER A 95 17.24 13.23 -1.99
C SER A 95 18.51 12.42 -2.27
N GLU A 96 19.07 11.78 -1.26
CA GLU A 96 20.27 10.92 -1.40
C GLU A 96 20.04 9.76 -2.38
N HIS A 97 18.94 9.01 -2.23
CA HIS A 97 18.60 7.89 -3.10
C HIS A 97 18.32 8.31 -4.55
N HIS A 98 17.91 9.55 -4.75
CA HIS A 98 17.60 10.12 -6.05
C HIS A 98 18.68 11.11 -6.52
N HIS A 99 19.95 10.84 -6.18
CA HIS A 99 21.12 11.56 -6.69
C HIS A 99 21.11 13.08 -6.42
N GLY A 100 20.61 13.48 -5.25
CA GLY A 100 20.53 14.87 -4.83
C GLY A 100 19.38 15.67 -5.46
N LEU A 101 18.45 15.01 -6.15
CA LEU A 101 17.24 15.68 -6.66
C LEU A 101 16.41 16.22 -5.49
N THR A 102 15.83 17.41 -5.67
CA THR A 102 14.95 18.05 -4.68
C THR A 102 13.68 18.58 -5.33
N ALA A 103 12.68 18.94 -4.52
CA ALA A 103 11.44 19.57 -4.95
C ALA A 103 10.73 18.86 -6.13
N GLU A 104 10.32 19.60 -7.16
CA GLU A 104 9.58 19.05 -8.31
C GLU A 104 10.37 18.00 -9.11
N PRO A 105 11.68 18.18 -9.38
CA PRO A 105 12.51 17.11 -9.97
C PRO A 105 12.51 15.80 -9.17
N LEU A 106 12.57 15.88 -7.84
CA LEU A 106 12.46 14.70 -6.97
C LEU A 106 11.07 14.07 -7.05
N ALA A 107 10.01 14.89 -6.97
CA ALA A 107 8.63 14.40 -7.11
C ALA A 107 8.37 13.72 -8.47
N ASP A 108 8.94 14.26 -9.55
CA ASP A 108 8.89 13.64 -10.88
C ASP A 108 9.60 12.29 -10.90
N ASP A 109 10.77 12.18 -10.27
CA ASP A 109 11.52 10.94 -10.25
C ASP A 109 10.87 9.84 -9.40
N LEU A 110 10.28 10.22 -8.26
CA LEU A 110 9.45 9.32 -7.46
C LEU A 110 8.27 8.78 -8.26
N ALA A 111 7.54 9.65 -8.96
CA ALA A 111 6.42 9.25 -9.81
C ALA A 111 6.87 8.30 -10.95
N ARG A 112 8.02 8.58 -11.58
CA ARG A 112 8.60 7.69 -12.61
C ARG A 112 9.00 6.34 -12.03
N THR A 113 9.66 6.33 -10.88
CA THR A 113 10.14 5.11 -10.22
C THR A 113 8.98 4.22 -9.76
N ALA A 114 7.98 4.80 -9.10
CA ALA A 114 6.77 4.08 -8.71
C ALA A 114 6.02 3.52 -9.94
N SER A 115 5.88 4.31 -11.00
CA SER A 115 5.20 3.87 -12.23
C SER A 115 5.96 2.73 -12.95
N LYS A 116 7.30 2.72 -12.90
CA LYS A 116 8.11 1.60 -13.40
C LYS A 116 7.94 0.36 -12.51
N ALA A 117 7.94 0.53 -11.18
CA ALA A 117 7.76 -0.57 -10.25
C ALA A 117 6.39 -1.27 -10.44
N THR A 118 5.29 -0.50 -10.54
CA THR A 118 3.94 -1.08 -10.76
C THR A 118 3.77 -1.71 -12.13
N MET A 119 4.48 -1.20 -13.15
CA MET A 119 4.59 -1.86 -14.46
C MET A 119 5.22 -3.24 -14.35
N THR A 120 6.36 -3.35 -13.66
CA THR A 120 7.08 -4.62 -13.48
C THR A 120 6.24 -5.66 -12.75
N VAL A 121 5.48 -5.24 -11.72
CA VAL A 121 4.56 -6.14 -11.01
C VAL A 121 3.52 -6.73 -11.97
N GLY A 122 2.92 -5.91 -12.84
CA GLY A 122 1.94 -6.38 -13.83
C GLY A 122 2.53 -7.25 -14.96
N ALA A 123 3.80 -7.04 -15.32
CA ALA A 123 4.48 -7.83 -16.34
C ALA A 123 4.77 -9.27 -15.88
N ILE A 124 5.11 -9.45 -14.60
CA ILE A 124 5.34 -10.78 -14.00
C ILE A 124 4.05 -11.62 -14.01
N GLY A 125 2.90 -10.98 -13.73
CA GLY A 125 1.58 -11.60 -13.78
C GLY A 125 1.17 -12.14 -15.14
N GLY A 126 1.32 -11.30 -16.17
CA GLY A 126 0.91 -11.69 -17.52
C GLY A 126 1.74 -12.81 -18.13
N ALA A 127 3.00 -13.00 -17.70
CA ALA A 127 3.84 -14.11 -18.15
C ALA A 127 3.36 -15.46 -17.60
N LEU A 128 2.88 -15.51 -16.35
CA LEU A 128 2.38 -16.76 -15.74
C LEU A 128 0.99 -17.11 -16.26
N ALA A 129 0.10 -16.12 -16.42
CA ALA A 129 -1.23 -16.34 -16.98
C ALA A 129 -1.21 -16.82 -18.45
N ALA A 130 -0.18 -16.42 -19.22
CA ALA A 130 0.05 -16.97 -20.56
C ALA A 130 0.37 -18.46 -20.56
N ALA A 131 1.07 -18.95 -19.52
CA ALA A 131 1.40 -20.37 -19.35
C ALA A 131 0.20 -21.19 -18.85
N GLU A 132 -0.64 -20.63 -17.99
CA GLU A 132 -1.83 -21.31 -17.43
C GLU A 132 -2.95 -21.53 -18.47
N PHE A 133 -2.99 -20.75 -19.55
CA PHE A 133 -3.92 -20.99 -20.67
C PHE A 133 -3.65 -22.31 -21.42
N ALA A 134 -2.49 -22.95 -21.22
CA ALA A 134 -2.15 -24.24 -21.82
C ALA A 134 -2.65 -25.45 -20.98
N ALA A 135 -3.11 -25.24 -19.74
CA ALA A 135 -3.69 -26.27 -18.89
C ALA A 135 -4.68 -25.62 -17.90
N PRO A 136 -6.00 -25.65 -18.16
CA PRO A 136 -6.94 -24.94 -17.30
C PRO A 136 -7.18 -25.71 -16.00
N PRO A 137 -6.93 -25.09 -14.84
CA PRO A 137 -7.94 -25.16 -13.79
C PRO A 137 -8.16 -23.81 -13.08
N LEU A 138 -9.45 -23.50 -12.83
CA LEU A 138 -9.97 -22.58 -11.79
C LEU A 138 -10.14 -21.07 -12.09
N LEU A 139 -10.85 -20.72 -13.15
CA LEU A 139 -11.37 -19.35 -13.39
C LEU A 139 -12.62 -18.97 -12.56
N LEU A 140 -12.73 -19.41 -11.30
CA LEU A 140 -13.89 -19.09 -10.42
C LEU A 140 -13.51 -18.35 -9.12
N SER A 141 -12.24 -18.00 -8.96
CA SER A 141 -11.71 -17.07 -7.95
C SER A 141 -10.67 -16.18 -8.62
N ALA A 142 -10.54 -14.92 -8.19
CA ALA A 142 -9.35 -14.15 -8.56
C ALA A 142 -8.11 -14.97 -8.14
N PRO A 143 -7.19 -15.31 -9.06
CA PRO A 143 -5.99 -16.05 -8.70
C PRO A 143 -5.31 -15.34 -7.53
N ALA A 144 -4.86 -16.07 -6.51
CA ALA A 144 -4.21 -15.49 -5.34
C ALA A 144 -3.01 -14.61 -5.74
N GLN A 145 -2.41 -14.90 -6.90
CA GLN A 145 -1.40 -14.07 -7.54
C GLN A 145 -1.89 -12.67 -7.90
N LEU A 146 -3.08 -12.52 -8.51
CA LEU A 146 -3.63 -11.18 -8.81
C LEU A 146 -3.91 -10.39 -7.54
N VAL A 147 -4.28 -11.08 -6.46
CA VAL A 147 -4.43 -10.47 -5.14
C VAL A 147 -3.08 -9.99 -4.62
N ALA A 148 -2.04 -10.83 -4.72
CA ALA A 148 -0.67 -10.48 -4.35
C ALA A 148 -0.19 -9.23 -5.10
N GLU A 149 -0.33 -9.22 -6.42
CA GLU A 149 0.03 -8.09 -7.27
C GLU A 149 -0.75 -6.82 -6.90
N THR A 150 -2.05 -6.97 -6.65
CA THR A 150 -2.91 -5.85 -6.22
C THR A 150 -2.41 -5.22 -4.91
N LEU A 151 -2.03 -6.05 -3.92
CA LEU A 151 -1.50 -5.57 -2.64
C LEU A 151 -0.16 -4.86 -2.81
N VAL A 152 0.73 -5.39 -3.65
CA VAL A 152 2.04 -4.78 -3.93
C VAL A 152 1.88 -3.45 -4.67
N VAL A 153 1.04 -3.39 -5.70
CA VAL A 153 0.74 -2.13 -6.41
C VAL A 153 0.14 -1.10 -5.46
N ALA A 154 -0.82 -1.50 -4.62
CA ALA A 154 -1.42 -0.61 -3.64
C ALA A 154 -0.38 -0.10 -2.62
N ALA A 155 0.55 -0.95 -2.17
CA ALA A 155 1.62 -0.56 -1.26
C ALA A 155 2.60 0.44 -1.91
N ILE A 156 2.99 0.21 -3.16
CA ILE A 156 3.83 1.14 -3.93
C ILE A 156 3.12 2.50 -4.09
N GLU A 157 1.82 2.49 -4.42
CA GLU A 157 1.04 3.72 -4.59
C GLU A 157 0.85 4.48 -3.26
N VAL A 158 0.63 3.78 -2.15
CA VAL A 158 0.57 4.39 -0.80
C VAL A 158 1.92 4.99 -0.40
N LYS A 159 3.02 4.26 -0.65
CA LYS A 159 4.39 4.77 -0.43
C LYS A 159 4.66 6.03 -1.23
N LEU A 160 4.32 6.03 -2.52
CA LEU A 160 4.45 7.19 -3.39
C LEU A 160 3.71 8.41 -2.83
N ILE A 161 2.46 8.23 -2.37
CA ILE A 161 1.71 9.32 -1.75
C ILE A 161 2.47 9.84 -0.52
N ALA A 162 2.91 8.96 0.38
CA ALA A 162 3.61 9.35 1.59
C ALA A 162 4.91 10.11 1.30
N GLU A 163 5.73 9.62 0.37
CA GLU A 163 7.01 10.26 -0.01
C GLU A 163 6.78 11.59 -0.72
N LEU A 164 5.71 11.73 -1.51
CA LEU A 164 5.33 13.04 -2.06
C LEU A 164 5.00 14.03 -0.93
N HIS A 165 4.36 13.62 0.16
CA HIS A 165 4.12 14.52 1.29
C HIS A 165 5.44 15.02 1.91
N GLU A 166 6.45 14.16 2.02
CA GLU A 166 7.79 14.54 2.47
C GLU A 166 8.44 15.56 1.50
N VAL A 167 8.34 15.34 0.19
CA VAL A 167 8.88 16.26 -0.84
C VAL A 167 8.20 17.63 -0.82
N TYR A 168 6.90 17.69 -0.60
CA TYR A 168 6.15 18.95 -0.53
C TYR A 168 6.20 19.60 0.86
N GLY A 169 6.81 18.97 1.86
CA GLY A 169 6.91 19.46 3.23
C GLY A 169 5.57 19.47 3.98
N ILE A 170 4.62 18.64 3.56
CA ILE A 170 3.28 18.57 4.17
C ILE A 170 3.26 17.42 5.17
N ALA A 171 3.50 17.73 6.43
CA ALA A 171 3.51 16.74 7.51
C ALA A 171 2.10 16.21 7.80
N VAL A 172 1.95 14.89 7.81
CA VAL A 172 0.77 14.22 8.36
C VAL A 172 1.02 13.93 9.85
N PRO A 173 0.24 14.51 10.77
CA PRO A 173 0.44 14.32 12.21
C PRO A 173 0.06 12.90 12.66
N GLY A 174 0.63 12.47 13.79
CA GLY A 174 0.32 11.20 14.45
C GLY A 174 1.45 10.17 14.39
N THR A 175 1.21 9.01 15.01
CA THR A 175 2.13 7.87 15.00
C THR A 175 2.26 7.25 13.61
N GLY A 176 3.27 6.40 13.39
CA GLY A 176 3.46 5.72 12.10
C GLY A 176 2.20 4.99 11.60
N SER A 177 1.51 4.26 12.49
CA SER A 177 0.26 3.58 12.17
C SER A 177 -0.89 4.54 11.84
N GLN A 178 -0.98 5.68 12.55
CA GLN A 178 -1.99 6.71 12.25
C GLN A 178 -1.74 7.35 10.88
N ARG A 179 -0.48 7.68 10.57
CA ARG A 179 -0.08 8.20 9.25
C ARG A 179 -0.38 7.20 8.14
N ALA A 180 -0.10 5.92 8.36
CA ALA A 180 -0.39 4.86 7.40
C ALA A 180 -1.89 4.80 7.05
N VAL A 181 -2.77 4.85 8.06
CA VAL A 181 -4.23 4.90 7.87
C VAL A 181 -4.65 6.12 7.03
N VAL A 182 -4.04 7.28 7.28
CA VAL A 182 -4.31 8.51 6.54
C VAL A 182 -3.87 8.40 5.08
N TYR A 183 -2.68 7.86 4.81
CA TYR A 183 -2.20 7.64 3.44
C TYR A 183 -2.99 6.59 2.68
N VAL A 184 -3.42 5.50 3.33
CA VAL A 184 -4.34 4.52 2.75
C VAL A 184 -5.69 5.15 2.40
N THR A 185 -6.18 6.05 3.25
CA THR A 185 -7.42 6.78 2.99
C THR A 185 -7.28 7.70 1.77
N ALA A 186 -6.20 8.47 1.71
CA ALA A 186 -5.85 9.32 0.57
C ALA A 186 -5.75 8.51 -0.73
N TRP A 187 -5.04 7.37 -0.69
CA TRP A 187 -4.95 6.43 -1.80
C TRP A 187 -6.31 5.90 -2.25
N SER A 188 -7.15 5.45 -1.31
CA SER A 188 -8.46 4.88 -1.62
C SER A 188 -9.38 5.87 -2.34
N ARG A 189 -9.22 7.16 -2.02
CA ARG A 189 -9.97 8.28 -2.60
C ARG A 189 -9.27 8.91 -3.81
N GLN A 190 -8.06 8.47 -4.16
CA GLN A 190 -7.24 9.00 -5.25
C GLN A 190 -6.99 10.51 -5.14
N ARG A 191 -6.62 10.97 -3.95
CA ARG A 191 -6.34 12.39 -3.67
C ARG A 191 -5.20 12.53 -2.67
N GLY A 192 -4.64 13.73 -2.55
CA GLY A 192 -3.71 14.08 -1.47
C GLY A 192 -4.37 14.03 -0.09
N VAL A 193 -3.54 14.02 0.96
CA VAL A 193 -4.03 14.24 2.33
C VAL A 193 -4.30 15.73 2.47
N ASP A 194 -5.44 16.07 3.07
CA ASP A 194 -5.71 17.43 3.52
C ASP A 194 -5.26 17.55 4.98
N PRO A 195 -4.12 18.21 5.27
CA PRO A 195 -3.60 18.36 6.62
C PRO A 195 -4.47 19.31 7.47
N MET A 196 -5.31 20.15 6.85
CA MET A 196 -6.09 21.20 7.52
C MET A 196 -7.48 20.71 7.96
N SER A 197 -7.89 19.50 7.57
CA SER A 197 -9.17 18.91 7.96
C SER A 197 -9.09 18.32 9.39
N PRO A 198 -9.79 18.89 10.41
CA PRO A 198 -9.69 18.51 11.84
C PRO A 198 -10.15 17.09 12.21
N GLY A 199 -10.47 16.24 11.23
CA GLY A 199 -10.93 14.86 11.42
C GLY A 199 -10.17 13.83 10.58
N SER A 200 -9.00 14.16 10.04
CA SER A 200 -8.27 13.28 9.12
C SER A 200 -8.03 11.87 9.69
N VAL A 201 -7.82 11.74 11.00
CA VAL A 201 -7.63 10.44 11.67
C VAL A 201 -8.97 9.76 12.03
N THR A 202 -9.93 10.48 12.59
CA THR A 202 -11.26 9.94 13.00
C THR A 202 -12.13 9.55 11.80
N VAL A 203 -12.07 10.31 10.71
CA VAL A 203 -12.75 10.00 9.43
C VAL A 203 -12.08 8.84 8.71
N ALA A 204 -10.77 8.65 8.87
CA ALA A 204 -10.03 7.59 8.23
C ALA A 204 -10.34 6.18 8.81
N LEU A 205 -10.91 6.10 10.01
CA LEU A 205 -11.31 4.82 10.64
C LEU A 205 -12.78 4.43 10.39
N GLY A 206 -13.56 5.24 9.66
CA GLY A 206 -14.99 5.03 9.43
C GLY A 206 -15.34 3.98 8.37
N ALA A 207 -16.60 3.50 8.39
CA ALA A 207 -17.13 2.51 7.44
C ALA A 207 -17.06 2.97 5.97
N ALA A 208 -17.23 4.27 5.72
CA ALA A 208 -17.08 4.87 4.39
C ALA A 208 -15.64 4.71 3.85
N THR A 209 -14.64 4.86 4.71
CA THR A 209 -13.22 4.69 4.36
C THR A 209 -12.91 3.22 4.06
N LYS A 210 -13.39 2.29 4.89
CA LYS A 210 -13.27 0.84 4.60
C LYS A 210 -13.95 0.47 3.27
N THR A 211 -15.08 1.09 2.96
CA THR A 211 -15.79 0.89 1.69
C THR A 211 -15.03 1.45 0.50
N ALA A 212 -14.48 2.66 0.62
CA ALA A 212 -13.63 3.27 -0.42
C ALA A 212 -12.38 2.43 -0.68
N LEU A 213 -11.72 1.97 0.38
CA LEU A 213 -10.56 1.07 0.33
C LEU A 213 -10.90 -0.22 -0.42
N ARG A 214 -11.97 -0.91 0.00
CA ARG A 214 -12.47 -2.11 -0.68
C ARG A 214 -12.75 -1.87 -2.15
N ASN A 215 -13.46 -0.79 -2.48
CA ASN A 215 -13.84 -0.48 -3.86
C ASN A 215 -12.61 -0.14 -4.71
N ARG A 216 -11.59 0.53 -4.15
CA ARG A 216 -10.33 0.82 -4.83
C ARG A 216 -9.55 -0.46 -5.10
N LEU A 217 -9.36 -1.31 -4.08
CA LEU A 217 -8.69 -2.61 -4.22
C LEU A 217 -9.37 -3.48 -5.27
N MET A 218 -10.70 -3.57 -5.26
CA MET A 218 -11.46 -4.34 -6.25
C MET A 218 -11.36 -3.78 -7.66
N ARG A 219 -11.28 -2.46 -7.81
CA ARG A 219 -11.04 -1.82 -9.12
C ARG A 219 -9.63 -2.07 -9.63
N THR A 220 -8.62 -2.03 -8.75
CA THR A 220 -7.24 -2.39 -9.11
C THR A 220 -7.20 -3.86 -9.54
N LEU A 221 -7.75 -4.78 -8.73
CA LEU A 221 -7.85 -6.21 -9.05
C LEU A 221 -8.58 -6.49 -10.37
N GLY A 222 -9.72 -5.81 -10.60
CA GLY A 222 -10.48 -5.94 -11.84
C GLY A 222 -9.69 -5.53 -13.08
N ARG A 223 -8.83 -4.51 -12.97
CA ARG A 223 -7.95 -4.09 -14.06
C ARG A 223 -6.94 -5.17 -14.42
N HIS A 224 -6.37 -5.84 -13.41
CA HIS A 224 -5.46 -6.98 -13.60
C HIS A 224 -6.17 -8.16 -14.29
N LEU A 225 -7.45 -8.38 -14.02
CA LEU A 225 -8.26 -9.40 -14.72
C LEU A 225 -8.56 -9.02 -16.16
N THR A 226 -8.88 -7.76 -16.46
CA THR A 226 -9.15 -7.31 -17.84
C THR A 226 -7.91 -7.37 -18.74
N THR A 227 -6.73 -7.37 -18.13
CA THR A 227 -5.47 -7.62 -18.83
C THR A 227 -5.20 -9.09 -19.12
N LEU A 228 -6.12 -10.00 -18.80
CA LEU A 228 -6.08 -11.41 -19.23
C LEU A 228 -6.92 -11.68 -20.49
N GLY A 229 -7.23 -10.66 -21.29
CA GLY A 229 -8.03 -10.80 -22.52
C GLY A 229 -7.44 -11.80 -23.55
N PRO A 230 -8.25 -12.29 -24.50
CA PRO A 230 -7.82 -13.26 -25.51
C PRO A 230 -6.61 -12.74 -26.32
N PHE A 231 -5.73 -13.64 -26.76
CA PHE A 231 -4.53 -13.39 -27.60
C PHE A 231 -3.25 -12.88 -26.93
N LEU A 232 -3.04 -13.09 -25.62
CA LEU A 232 -1.73 -12.90 -24.96
C LEU A 232 -1.13 -11.48 -25.04
N THR A 233 -1.91 -10.46 -25.44
CA THR A 233 -1.55 -9.03 -25.33
C THR A 233 -1.44 -8.56 -23.86
N GLY A 234 -1.79 -9.44 -22.93
CA GLY A 234 -2.07 -9.15 -21.52
C GLY A 234 -0.90 -8.73 -20.64
N ALA A 235 0.30 -9.26 -20.88
CA ALA A 235 1.47 -8.93 -20.06
C ALA A 235 2.00 -7.52 -20.32
N VAL A 236 2.07 -7.11 -21.59
CA VAL A 236 2.50 -5.76 -21.99
C VAL A 236 1.38 -4.75 -21.68
N ALA A 237 0.12 -5.08 -21.96
CA ALA A 237 -1.01 -4.20 -21.66
C ALA A 237 -1.20 -3.98 -20.14
N GLY A 238 -1.01 -5.02 -19.31
CA GLY A 238 -1.16 -4.94 -17.86
C GLY A 238 -0.14 -4.02 -17.19
N GLY A 239 1.13 -4.19 -17.55
CA GLY A 239 2.20 -3.29 -17.08
C GLY A 239 1.97 -1.85 -17.52
N VAL A 240 1.53 -1.61 -18.77
CA VAL A 240 1.27 -0.26 -19.28
C VAL A 240 0.08 0.40 -18.58
N LEU A 241 -1.00 -0.33 -18.32
CA LEU A 241 -2.17 0.20 -17.61
C LEU A 241 -1.84 0.56 -16.15
N ASN A 242 -1.06 -0.26 -15.46
CA ASN A 242 -0.61 0.05 -14.10
C ASN A 242 0.32 1.27 -14.08
N ARG A 243 1.27 1.34 -15.03
CA ARG A 243 2.14 2.52 -15.20
C ARG A 243 1.33 3.81 -15.37
N ALA A 244 0.33 3.77 -16.26
CA ALA A 244 -0.52 4.94 -16.53
C ALA A 244 -1.38 5.32 -15.32
N ALA A 245 -1.91 4.33 -14.60
CA ALA A 245 -2.72 4.55 -13.41
C ALA A 245 -1.91 5.18 -12.26
N THR A 246 -0.72 4.64 -11.99
CA THR A 246 0.18 5.16 -10.95
C THR A 246 0.67 6.56 -11.31
N ARG A 247 0.97 6.83 -12.58
CA ARG A 247 1.31 8.18 -13.04
C ARG A 247 0.16 9.17 -12.84
N LYS A 248 -1.05 8.79 -13.25
CA LYS A 248 -2.25 9.62 -13.05
C LYS A 248 -2.52 9.90 -11.56
N LEU A 249 -2.32 8.90 -10.70
CA LEU A 249 -2.42 9.08 -9.25
C LEU A 249 -1.41 10.12 -8.76
N ALA A 250 -0.14 10.00 -9.19
CA ALA A 250 0.91 10.95 -8.84
C ALA A 250 0.54 12.38 -9.26
N ASP A 251 0.02 12.55 -10.47
CA ASP A 251 -0.39 13.86 -11.00
C ASP A 251 -1.51 14.50 -10.17
N ILE A 252 -2.53 13.72 -9.81
CA ILE A 252 -3.64 14.19 -8.94
C ILE A 252 -3.12 14.58 -7.56
N VAL A 253 -2.33 13.71 -6.93
CA VAL A 253 -1.80 13.96 -5.58
C VAL A 253 -0.88 15.17 -5.56
N ARG A 254 -0.01 15.35 -6.57
CA ARG A 254 0.85 16.53 -6.67
C ARG A 254 0.05 17.81 -6.89
N ALA A 255 -1.01 17.77 -7.71
CA ALA A 255 -1.90 18.91 -7.88
C ALA A 255 -2.54 19.32 -6.55
N ASP A 256 -3.04 18.35 -5.78
CA ASP A 256 -3.60 18.59 -4.45
C ASP A 256 -2.53 19.17 -3.50
N LEU A 257 -1.34 18.58 -3.43
CA LEU A 257 -0.27 19.05 -2.54
C LEU A 257 0.22 20.46 -2.86
N ARG A 258 0.30 20.82 -4.15
CA ARG A 258 0.61 22.20 -4.57
C ARG A 258 -0.44 23.18 -4.08
N ALA A 259 -1.73 22.83 -4.16
CA ALA A 259 -2.80 23.66 -3.67
C ALA A 259 -2.70 23.89 -2.14
N HIS A 260 -2.47 22.82 -1.37
CA HIS A 260 -2.32 22.92 0.09
C HIS A 260 -1.07 23.73 0.49
N ARG A 261 0.06 23.54 -0.19
CA ARG A 261 1.29 24.31 0.06
C ARG A 261 1.07 25.81 -0.18
N GLY A 262 0.33 26.17 -1.23
CA GLY A 262 -0.03 27.56 -1.51
C GLY A 262 -0.85 28.19 -0.37
N ILE A 263 -1.85 27.46 0.15
CA ILE A 263 -2.68 27.90 1.28
C ILE A 263 -1.83 28.11 2.55
N GLN A 264 -0.91 27.18 2.84
CA GLN A 264 -0.06 27.27 4.03
C GLN A 264 0.87 28.49 3.98
N VAL A 265 1.48 28.77 2.82
CA VAL A 265 2.35 29.94 2.64
C VAL A 265 1.57 31.25 2.84
N GLU A 266 0.35 31.34 2.33
CA GLU A 266 -0.50 32.54 2.49
C GLU A 266 -0.94 32.73 3.94
N SER A 267 -1.32 31.65 4.63
CA SER A 267 -1.66 31.71 6.07
C SER A 267 -0.48 32.18 6.91
N HIS A 268 0.74 31.70 6.64
CA HIS A 268 1.94 32.15 7.34
C HIS A 268 2.31 33.60 7.04
N ARG A 269 2.04 34.08 5.82
CA ARG A 269 2.25 35.49 5.45
C ARG A 269 1.31 36.39 6.24
N ASN A 270 0.01 36.08 6.27
CA ASN A 270 -1.00 36.88 6.95
C ASN A 270 -0.80 36.94 8.47
N ALA A 271 -0.29 35.87 9.08
CA ALA A 271 0.04 35.83 10.51
C ALA A 271 1.28 36.65 10.91
N ARG A 272 2.12 37.10 9.97
CA ARG A 272 3.31 37.93 10.26
C ARG A 272 3.08 39.43 10.11
N ILE A 273 1.97 39.83 9.50
CA ILE A 273 1.64 41.24 9.18
C ILE A 273 0.49 41.80 10.04
N GLY A 274 -0.14 40.97 10.88
CA GLY A 274 -1.14 41.38 11.88
C GLY A 274 -0.61 41.17 13.28
#